data_AF-B5DR89-F1
#
_entry.id   AF-B5DR89-F1
#
_cell.length_a   1.000
_cell.length_b   1.000
_cell.length_c   1.000
_cell.angle_alpha   90.00
_cell.angle_beta   90.00
_cell.angle_gamma   90.00
#
_symmetry.space_group_name_H-M   'P 1'
#
loop_
_entity.id
_entity.type
_entity.pdbx_description
1 polymer ?
#
loop_
_entity_poly.entity_id
_entity_poly.type
_entity_poly.pdbx_seq_one_letter_code
_entity_poly.pdbx_strand_id
1 'polypeptide(L)'
;MKAFIVLVALALAAPAFGRTMDRCSLAREMSDLGVPRDQLARWTCIAEHESSYRTGVVGPENYNGSNDYGIFQINDYYWCAPPSGRFSYNECGLSCNNLLTDDITNSVRCAQKVLSQQGWSAWSTWKYCDGSLPSINDCF
;
A
#
# COMPACT_ATOMS: atom_id res chain seq x y z
N MET A 1 -23.88 41.61 -27.56
CA MET A 1 -23.54 41.02 -26.25
C MET A 1 -23.54 39.51 -26.43
N LYS A 2 -22.37 38.85 -26.41
CA LYS A 2 -22.26 37.38 -26.53
C LYS A 2 -21.71 36.86 -25.22
N ALA A 3 -22.57 36.27 -24.38
CA ALA A 3 -22.15 35.65 -23.14
C ALA A 3 -21.62 34.24 -23.44
N PHE A 4 -20.35 34.00 -23.17
CA PHE A 4 -19.77 32.66 -23.18
C PHE A 4 -19.97 32.05 -21.79
N ILE A 5 -20.80 31.02 -21.70
CA ILE A 5 -20.99 30.25 -20.47
C ILE A 5 -19.85 29.22 -20.42
N VAL A 6 -18.88 29.44 -19.54
CA VAL A 6 -17.84 28.47 -19.22
C VAL A 6 -18.42 27.47 -18.21
N LEU A 7 -18.70 26.25 -18.66
CA LEU A 7 -19.01 25.11 -17.81
C LEU A 7 -17.75 24.67 -17.09
N VAL A 8 -17.56 25.12 -15.85
CA VAL A 8 -16.54 24.58 -14.94
C VAL A 8 -17.05 23.22 -14.45
N ALA A 9 -16.51 22.14 -15.01
CA ALA A 9 -16.72 20.81 -14.46
C ALA A 9 -15.96 20.68 -13.14
N LEU A 10 -16.68 20.79 -12.03
CA LEU A 10 -16.12 20.56 -10.69
C LEU A 10 -15.96 19.05 -10.51
N ALA A 11 -14.75 18.53 -10.73
CA ALA A 11 -14.42 17.15 -10.40
C ALA A 11 -14.44 17.01 -8.87
N LEU A 12 -15.51 16.42 -8.33
CA LEU A 12 -15.58 16.00 -6.93
C LEU A 12 -14.56 14.87 -6.73
N ALA A 13 -13.35 15.22 -6.30
CA ALA A 13 -12.45 14.25 -5.70
C ALA A 13 -13.08 13.82 -4.36
N ALA A 14 -13.79 12.70 -4.37
CA ALA A 14 -14.23 12.06 -3.13
C ALA A 14 -12.97 11.85 -2.26
N PRO A 15 -13.02 12.13 -0.95
CA PRO A 15 -11.94 11.74 -0.06
C PRO A 15 -11.78 10.23 -0.20
N ALA A 16 -10.60 9.75 -0.60
CA ALA A 16 -10.26 8.34 -0.54
C ALA A 16 -10.12 7.98 0.95
N PHE A 17 -11.26 7.71 1.60
CA PHE A 17 -11.28 7.11 2.91
C PHE A 17 -10.71 5.71 2.75
N GLY A 18 -9.66 5.34 3.49
CA GLY A 18 -9.15 3.99 3.45
C GLY A 18 -10.10 3.01 4.16
N ARG A 19 -10.18 1.78 3.64
CA ARG A 19 -10.91 0.65 4.20
C ARG A 19 -10.02 -0.32 4.98
N THR A 20 -10.67 -1.15 5.78
CA THR A 20 -10.07 -2.32 6.42
C THR A 20 -10.44 -3.57 5.62
N MET A 21 -9.43 -4.32 5.21
CA MET A 21 -9.59 -5.61 4.54
C MET A 21 -9.51 -6.76 5.57
N ASP A 22 -9.63 -7.98 5.10
CA ASP A 22 -9.32 -9.20 5.82
C ASP A 22 -8.32 -10.03 5.00
N ARG A 23 -7.83 -11.13 5.58
CA ARG A 23 -6.90 -12.05 4.94
C ARG A 23 -7.35 -12.48 3.53
N CYS A 24 -8.62 -12.86 3.37
CA CYS A 24 -9.13 -13.42 2.13
C CYS A 24 -9.57 -12.36 1.11
N SER A 25 -10.07 -11.19 1.54
CA SER A 25 -10.27 -10.07 0.61
C SER A 25 -8.94 -9.56 0.06
N LEU A 26 -7.91 -9.42 0.90
CA LEU A 26 -6.57 -9.03 0.44
C LEU A 26 -5.96 -10.08 -0.50
N ALA A 27 -6.00 -11.36 -0.14
CA ALA A 27 -5.44 -12.43 -0.97
C ALA A 27 -6.06 -12.49 -2.37
N ARG A 28 -7.39 -12.35 -2.46
CA ARG A 28 -8.11 -12.35 -3.74
C ARG A 28 -7.74 -11.14 -4.59
N GLU A 29 -7.77 -9.93 -4.03
CA GLU A 29 -7.41 -8.74 -4.79
C GLU A 29 -5.94 -8.74 -5.24
N MET A 30 -5.01 -9.23 -4.41
CA MET A 30 -3.62 -9.42 -4.81
C MET A 30 -3.47 -10.46 -5.93
N SER A 31 -4.20 -11.56 -5.85
CA SER A 31 -4.24 -12.57 -6.92
C SER A 31 -4.77 -11.99 -8.22
N ASP A 32 -5.84 -11.19 -8.17
CA ASP A 32 -6.43 -10.53 -9.35
C ASP A 32 -5.46 -9.51 -9.97
N LEU A 33 -4.59 -8.91 -9.14
CA LEU A 33 -3.48 -8.06 -9.57
C LEU A 33 -2.25 -8.84 -10.05
N GLY A 34 -2.29 -10.18 -10.06
CA GLY A 34 -1.23 -11.04 -10.59
C GLY A 34 -0.11 -11.37 -9.61
N VAL A 35 -0.35 -11.24 -8.30
CA VAL A 35 0.59 -11.73 -7.29
C VAL A 35 0.56 -13.27 -7.26
N PRO A 36 1.71 -13.95 -7.31
CA PRO A 36 1.76 -15.41 -7.27
C PRO A 36 1.09 -16.00 -6.03
N ARG A 37 0.29 -17.05 -6.22
CA ARG A 37 -0.56 -17.65 -5.16
C ARG A 37 0.25 -18.16 -3.97
N ASP A 38 1.48 -18.62 -4.20
CA ASP A 38 2.43 -19.09 -3.19
C ASP A 38 3.03 -17.97 -2.33
N GLN A 39 2.87 -16.70 -2.72
CA GLN A 39 3.28 -15.53 -1.94
C GLN A 39 2.16 -14.97 -1.06
N LEU A 40 0.89 -15.26 -1.38
CA LEU A 40 -0.25 -14.58 -0.78
C LEU A 40 -0.34 -14.76 0.74
N ALA A 41 -0.05 -15.95 1.27
CA ALA A 41 -0.04 -16.17 2.71
C ALA A 41 0.94 -15.24 3.45
N ARG A 42 2.12 -14.98 2.86
CA ARG A 42 3.12 -14.08 3.41
C ARG A 42 2.68 -12.64 3.32
N TRP A 43 2.14 -12.23 2.18
CA TRP A 43 1.60 -10.88 2.00
C TRP A 43 0.49 -10.56 2.99
N THR A 44 -0.43 -11.49 3.23
CA THR A 44 -1.49 -11.29 4.22
C THR A 44 -0.95 -11.21 5.64
N CYS A 45 0.06 -12.03 5.98
CA CYS A 45 0.72 -11.95 7.28
C CYS A 45 1.41 -10.59 7.50
N ILE A 46 2.13 -10.09 6.48
CA ILE A 46 2.77 -8.77 6.54
C ILE A 46 1.70 -7.68 6.75
N ALA A 47 0.63 -7.66 5.94
CA ALA A 47 -0.44 -6.67 6.07
C ALA A 47 -1.15 -6.71 7.44
N GLU A 48 -1.30 -7.89 8.03
CA GLU A 48 -1.85 -8.05 9.37
C GLU A 48 -1.01 -7.35 10.44
N HIS A 49 0.30 -7.63 10.41
CA HIS A 49 1.23 -7.09 11.40
C HIS A 49 1.58 -5.62 11.19
N GLU A 50 1.64 -5.16 9.93
CA GLU A 50 2.00 -3.79 9.59
C GLU A 50 0.85 -2.81 9.82
N SER A 51 -0.36 -3.14 9.38
CA SER A 51 -1.48 -2.18 9.39
C SER A 51 -2.77 -2.73 9.98
N SER A 52 -2.81 -4.02 10.33
CA SER A 52 -4.06 -4.74 10.62
C SER A 52 -5.03 -4.64 9.44
N TYR A 53 -4.51 -4.85 8.22
CA TYR A 53 -5.25 -4.81 6.96
C TYR A 53 -5.89 -3.46 6.60
N ARG A 54 -5.51 -2.36 7.26
CA ARG A 54 -6.03 -1.02 6.96
C ARG A 54 -5.25 -0.37 5.83
N THR A 55 -5.96 0.15 4.84
CA THR A 55 -5.35 0.83 3.67
C THR A 55 -5.04 2.30 3.93
N GLY A 56 -5.83 3.00 4.73
CA GLY A 56 -5.70 4.44 4.97
C GLY A 56 -4.84 4.83 6.19
N VAL A 57 -3.80 4.06 6.51
CA VAL A 57 -2.99 4.28 7.72
C VAL A 57 -1.63 4.87 7.37
N VAL A 58 -1.26 5.94 8.06
CA VAL A 58 0.11 6.43 8.14
C VAL A 58 0.66 6.00 9.49
N GLY A 59 1.78 5.29 9.48
CA GLY A 59 2.50 4.85 10.66
C GLY A 59 3.06 6.04 11.46
N PRO A 60 3.42 5.80 12.74
CA PRO A 60 4.08 6.82 13.55
C PRO A 60 5.38 7.29 12.87
N GLU A 61 5.84 8.48 13.24
CA GLU A 61 7.11 8.99 12.74
C GLU A 61 8.26 8.10 13.20
N ASN A 62 9.08 7.67 12.23
CA ASN A 62 10.29 6.91 12.48
C ASN A 62 11.40 7.82 13.01
N TYR A 63 12.44 7.24 13.61
CA TYR A 63 13.55 8.00 14.21
C TYR A 63 14.24 8.99 13.24
N ASN A 64 14.27 8.68 11.95
CA ASN A 64 14.84 9.52 10.89
C ASN A 64 13.84 10.56 10.33
N GLY A 65 12.66 10.71 10.94
CA GLY A 65 11.59 11.61 10.52
C GLY A 65 10.73 11.08 9.37
N SER A 66 10.99 9.88 8.84
CA SER A 66 10.18 9.25 7.79
C SER A 66 8.87 8.69 8.34
N ASN A 67 7.91 8.38 7.46
CA ASN A 67 6.67 7.70 7.81
C ASN A 67 6.41 6.53 6.86
N ASP A 68 5.68 5.54 7.36
CA ASP A 68 5.28 4.35 6.61
C ASP A 68 3.81 4.44 6.20
N TYR A 69 3.50 4.08 4.96
CA TYR A 69 2.20 4.35 4.35
C TYR A 69 1.46 3.08 3.93
N GLY A 70 0.17 3.06 4.27
CA GLY A 70 -0.81 2.15 3.72
C GLY A 70 -0.73 0.73 4.26
N ILE A 71 -1.38 -0.18 3.53
CA ILE A 71 -1.60 -1.57 3.96
C ILE A 71 -0.31 -2.37 4.15
N PHE A 72 0.78 -1.98 3.48
CA PHE A 72 2.10 -2.63 3.59
C PHE A 72 3.14 -1.75 4.29
N GLN A 73 2.72 -0.64 4.92
CA GLN A 73 3.60 0.31 5.63
C GLN A 73 4.88 0.63 4.84
N ILE A 74 4.69 1.15 3.63
CA ILE A 74 5.78 1.48 2.70
C ILE A 74 6.40 2.83 3.09
N ASN A 75 7.72 2.84 3.32
CA ASN A 75 8.45 3.99 3.83
C ASN A 75 8.61 5.14 2.81
N ASP A 76 8.31 6.37 3.22
CA ASP A 76 8.38 7.55 2.37
C ASP A 76 9.78 8.10 2.10
N TYR A 77 10.81 7.68 2.84
CA TYR A 77 12.17 8.09 2.56
C TYR A 77 12.71 7.44 1.27
N TYR A 78 12.29 6.20 0.99
CA TYR A 78 12.77 5.42 -0.15
C TYR A 78 11.75 5.29 -1.28
N TRP A 79 10.48 5.03 -0.97
CA TRP A 79 9.59 4.41 -1.95
C TRP A 79 8.58 5.35 -2.57
N CYS A 80 8.11 6.38 -1.87
CA CYS A 80 7.08 7.29 -2.36
C CYS A 80 7.37 8.75 -1.99
N ALA A 81 6.87 9.70 -2.77
CA ALA A 81 7.02 11.12 -2.48
C ALA A 81 6.00 11.60 -1.43
N PRO A 82 6.44 12.09 -0.25
CA PRO A 82 5.53 12.51 0.81
C PRO A 82 4.85 13.85 0.50
N PRO A 83 3.62 14.07 1.00
CA PRO A 83 2.90 15.34 0.80
C PRO A 83 3.58 16.55 1.47
N SER A 84 4.48 16.32 2.42
CA SER A 84 5.29 17.37 3.06
C SER A 84 6.34 17.99 2.12
N GLY A 85 6.63 17.36 0.98
CA GLY A 85 7.69 17.80 0.06
C GLY A 85 9.11 17.49 0.55
N ARG A 86 9.25 16.74 1.66
CA ARG A 86 10.54 16.21 2.13
C ARG A 86 11.19 15.34 1.05
N PHE A 87 12.52 15.33 1.01
CA PHE A 87 13.29 14.46 0.11
C PHE A 87 12.89 13.00 0.27
N SER A 88 12.72 12.33 -0.87
CA SER A 88 12.50 10.89 -1.00
C SER A 88 13.20 10.41 -2.26
N TYR A 89 13.73 9.18 -2.23
CA TYR A 89 14.18 8.53 -3.46
C TYR A 89 13.02 8.23 -4.42
N ASN A 90 11.79 8.13 -3.89
CA ASN A 90 10.55 7.90 -4.62
C ASN A 90 10.69 6.80 -5.68
N GLU A 91 11.24 5.65 -5.29
CA GLU A 91 11.52 4.58 -6.23
C GLU A 91 10.25 4.02 -6.89
N CYS A 92 9.09 4.08 -6.25
CA CYS A 92 7.82 3.68 -6.87
C CYS A 92 7.21 4.76 -7.79
N GLY A 93 7.80 5.96 -7.85
CA GLY A 93 7.39 7.02 -8.77
C GLY A 93 5.98 7.55 -8.53
N LEU A 94 5.54 7.60 -7.27
CA LEU A 94 4.17 7.96 -6.89
C LEU A 94 4.12 8.82 -5.62
N SER A 95 3.02 9.55 -5.41
CA SER A 95 2.76 10.22 -4.13
C SER A 95 2.40 9.19 -3.06
N CYS A 96 2.91 9.34 -1.83
CA CYS A 96 2.54 8.46 -0.72
C CYS A 96 1.03 8.43 -0.43
N ASN A 97 0.29 9.49 -0.79
CA ASN A 97 -1.17 9.50 -0.66
C ASN A 97 -1.85 8.44 -1.55
N ASN A 98 -1.22 8.04 -2.66
CA ASN A 98 -1.72 6.97 -3.53
C ASN A 98 -1.60 5.58 -2.89
N LEU A 99 -0.91 5.45 -1.77
CA LEU A 99 -0.81 4.23 -0.97
C LEU A 99 -1.89 4.14 0.12
N LEU A 100 -2.66 5.23 0.31
CA LEU A 100 -3.69 5.35 1.35
C LEU A 100 -5.11 5.10 0.82
N THR A 101 -5.25 4.74 -0.45
CA THR A 101 -6.52 4.57 -1.14
C THR A 101 -7.15 3.20 -0.90
N ASP A 102 -8.47 3.11 -1.05
CA ASP A 102 -9.21 1.84 -1.04
C ASP A 102 -8.74 0.85 -2.12
N ASP A 103 -8.44 1.38 -3.31
CA ASP A 103 -7.78 0.64 -4.38
C ASP A 103 -6.32 0.40 -3.99
N ILE A 104 -5.97 -0.86 -3.74
CA ILE A 104 -4.64 -1.27 -3.31
C ILE A 104 -3.66 -1.48 -4.46
N THR A 105 -4.04 -1.18 -5.72
CA THR A 105 -3.18 -1.42 -6.89
C THR A 105 -1.79 -0.80 -6.73
N ASN A 106 -1.72 0.48 -6.35
CA ASN A 106 -0.43 1.16 -6.14
C ASN A 106 0.38 0.53 -5.01
N SER A 107 -0.28 0.19 -3.89
CA SER A 107 0.34 -0.46 -2.74
C SER A 107 0.92 -1.83 -3.11
N VAL A 108 0.17 -2.65 -3.86
CA VAL A 108 0.62 -3.97 -4.32
C VAL A 108 1.80 -3.84 -5.29
N ARG A 109 1.73 -2.94 -6.28
CA ARG A 109 2.82 -2.75 -7.25
C ARG A 109 4.10 -2.24 -6.59
N CYS A 110 3.97 -1.28 -5.67
CA CYS A 110 5.12 -0.76 -4.94
C CYS A 110 5.71 -1.84 -4.02
N ALA A 111 4.89 -2.59 -3.28
CA ALA A 111 5.36 -3.68 -2.44
C ALA A 111 6.05 -4.81 -3.25
N GLN A 112 5.53 -5.18 -4.42
CA GLN A 112 6.21 -6.12 -5.32
C GLN A 112 7.58 -5.59 -5.78
N LYS A 113 7.70 -4.28 -6.01
CA LYS A 113 8.98 -3.64 -6.32
C LYS A 113 9.95 -3.71 -5.13
N VAL A 114 9.49 -3.41 -3.91
CA VAL A 114 10.29 -3.60 -2.68
C VAL A 114 10.77 -5.03 -2.57
N LEU A 115 9.88 -6.01 -2.72
CA LEU A 115 10.21 -7.44 -2.67
C LEU A 115 11.28 -7.80 -3.71
N SER A 116 11.17 -7.29 -4.93
CA SER A 116 12.14 -7.58 -6.00
C SER A 116 13.55 -7.03 -5.72
N GLN A 117 13.66 -5.96 -4.94
CA GLN A 117 14.94 -5.28 -4.68
C GLN A 117 15.56 -5.66 -3.33
N GLN A 118 14.75 -5.84 -2.30
CA GLN A 118 15.20 -6.01 -0.92
C GLN A 118 14.78 -7.35 -0.29
N GLY A 119 13.96 -8.14 -0.98
CA GLY A 119 13.39 -9.37 -0.44
C GLY A 119 12.38 -9.13 0.67
N TRP A 120 11.91 -10.22 1.30
CA TRP A 120 10.93 -10.16 2.37
C TRP A 120 11.42 -9.49 3.65
N SER A 121 12.74 -9.48 3.88
CA SER A 121 13.35 -8.84 5.06
C SER A 121 13.27 -7.31 5.05
N ALA A 122 12.75 -6.70 3.98
CA ALA A 122 12.45 -5.26 3.96
C ALA A 122 11.40 -4.85 5.01
N TRP A 123 10.49 -5.77 5.36
CA TRP A 123 9.49 -5.56 6.40
C TRP A 123 10.02 -6.04 7.74
N SER A 124 9.99 -5.16 8.76
CA SER A 124 10.43 -5.53 10.12
C SER A 124 9.56 -6.61 10.76
N THR A 125 8.33 -6.76 10.26
CA THR A 125 7.35 -7.80 10.63
C THR A 125 7.68 -9.16 10.04
N TRP A 126 8.68 -9.27 9.14
CA TRP A 126 9.07 -10.52 8.50
C TRP A 126 9.36 -11.66 9.48
N LYS A 127 9.89 -11.35 10.67
CA LYS A 127 10.11 -12.31 11.77
C LYS A 127 8.85 -13.06 12.25
N TYR A 128 7.65 -12.58 11.90
CA TYR A 128 6.38 -13.25 12.18
C TYR A 128 5.89 -14.08 10.98
N CYS A 129 6.44 -13.85 9.80
CA CYS A 129 5.94 -14.33 8.51
C CYS A 129 6.94 -15.24 7.75
N ASP A 130 8.11 -15.51 8.33
CA ASP A 130 9.19 -16.28 7.72
C ASP A 130 9.04 -17.81 7.85
N GLY A 131 8.13 -18.26 8.73
CA GLY A 131 7.85 -19.67 9.00
C GLY A 131 6.76 -20.29 8.12
N SER A 132 6.22 -21.40 8.62
CA SER A 132 5.07 -22.08 8.01
C SER A 132 3.78 -21.33 8.35
N LEU A 133 3.14 -20.76 7.33
CA LEU A 133 1.88 -20.02 7.47
C LEU A 133 0.67 -20.90 7.12
N PRO A 134 -0.53 -20.58 7.66
CA PRO A 134 -1.76 -21.22 7.22
C PRO A 134 -1.94 -21.11 5.71
N SER A 135 -2.36 -22.21 5.09
CA SER A 135 -2.62 -22.29 3.64
C SER A 135 -3.56 -21.19 3.19
N ILE A 136 -3.30 -20.56 2.04
CA ILE A 136 -4.17 -19.52 1.47
C ILE A 136 -5.37 -20.08 0.69
N ASN A 137 -5.43 -21.40 0.52
CA ASN A 137 -6.44 -22.02 -0.34
C ASN A 137 -7.86 -21.93 0.20
N ASP A 138 -8.05 -21.68 1.50
CA ASP A 138 -9.36 -21.44 2.11
C ASP A 138 -10.01 -20.11 1.66
N CYS A 139 -9.24 -19.20 1.08
CA CYS A 139 -9.72 -17.91 0.58
C CYS A 139 -10.26 -17.94 -0.86
N PHE A 140 -10.22 -19.09 -1.54
CA PHE A 140 -10.56 -19.27 -2.95
C PHE A 140 -11.45 -20.48 -3.14
#